data_AF-A0AAP5JXA1-F1
#
_entry.id   AF-A0AAP5JXA1-F1
#
_cell.length_a   1.000
_cell.length_b   1.000
_cell.length_c   1.000
_cell.angle_alpha   90.00
_cell.angle_beta   90.00
_cell.angle_gamma   90.00
#
_symmetry.space_group_name_H-M   'P 1'
#
loop_
_entity.id
_entity.type
_entity.pdbx_description
1 polymer ?
#
loop_
_entity_poly.entity_id
_entity_poly.type
_entity_poly.pdbx_seq_one_letter_code
_entity_poly.pdbx_strand_id
1 'polypeptide(L)'
;MFLYKDYGELRKGVYTYDAENHALIENHSFQKDYPPHYGSESISILIRSRVERPMWRYREIRSFRAVMIDTGHVIENIRQLCEYNGFYTTLTKAIHAENIDDFDWVREPHLCTLHVSPETINKSNLVPDVPLALPASKRYNTNPCIYFTFKEGQLVCNTLWPNVKSTVINYEEFEVLTHCLPSRRGDRDISQKGLLMNFSIGKTKLAELSRSYLLIPENIAKKLYSELLLWINHNWYMSFLLHCEVQNSSERIQEPPFRRDVILRNPDLLFERKTTRKFSGRKLSLSQFNHILKNAIPIDERDTTELIVNVKHVETIEAGLYVWRNSILSLVGEALSGDQVRTLVIGQEWAGTGAVDIWIKKQVECLNPAMYEMSLMSLGAVGQRICIACTEEGISTFMTPAIKDEISFNTLKMDKSLEIALYHFTIGYKGE
;
A
#
# COMPACT_ATOMS: atom_id res chain seq x y z
N MET A 1 4.66 -16.20 -5.24
CA MET A 1 3.52 -17.14 -5.26
C MET A 1 3.90 -18.36 -4.46
N PHE A 2 3.04 -18.77 -3.54
CA PHE A 2 3.22 -19.91 -2.64
C PHE A 2 2.17 -20.95 -2.99
N LEU A 3 2.63 -22.16 -3.31
CA LEU A 3 1.78 -23.32 -3.56
C LEU A 3 1.93 -24.27 -2.39
N TYR A 4 0.82 -24.59 -1.74
CA TYR A 4 0.82 -25.50 -0.57
C TYR A 4 0.59 -26.96 -0.95
N LYS A 5 0.31 -27.23 -2.22
CA LYS A 5 0.25 -28.56 -2.83
C LYS A 5 0.70 -28.51 -4.29
N ASP A 6 0.81 -29.68 -4.90
CA ASP A 6 1.06 -29.82 -6.33
C ASP A 6 -0.21 -29.46 -7.13
N TYR A 7 -0.06 -28.73 -8.23
CA TYR A 7 -1.10 -28.38 -9.19
C TYR A 7 -0.67 -28.81 -10.59
N GLY A 8 -1.14 -29.98 -11.03
CA GLY A 8 -0.69 -30.58 -12.30
C GLY A 8 0.81 -30.86 -12.26
N GLU A 9 1.56 -30.28 -13.21
CA GLU A 9 3.02 -30.42 -13.26
C GLU A 9 3.77 -29.45 -12.32
N LEU A 10 3.06 -28.45 -11.77
CA LEU A 10 3.64 -27.44 -10.89
C LEU A 10 3.67 -27.97 -9.45
N ARG A 11 4.88 -28.19 -8.92
CA ARG A 11 5.07 -28.77 -7.59
C ARG A 11 4.79 -27.77 -6.47
N LYS A 12 4.52 -28.27 -5.27
CA LYS A 12 4.48 -27.51 -4.03
C LYS A 12 5.80 -26.74 -3.86
N GLY A 13 5.71 -25.44 -3.65
CA GLY A 13 6.89 -24.59 -3.51
C GLY A 13 6.59 -23.10 -3.57
N VAL A 14 7.67 -22.31 -3.57
CA VAL A 14 7.61 -20.86 -3.72
C VAL A 14 8.13 -20.51 -5.10
N TYR A 15 7.42 -19.62 -5.78
CA TYR A 15 7.69 -19.23 -7.16
C TYR A 15 7.67 -17.70 -7.29
N THR A 16 8.62 -17.17 -8.06
CA THR A 16 8.60 -15.80 -8.55
C THR A 16 8.02 -15.77 -9.95
N TYR A 17 7.07 -14.89 -10.21
CA TYR A 17 6.55 -14.67 -11.56
C TYR A 17 7.51 -13.78 -12.35
N ASP A 18 8.04 -14.32 -13.43
CA ASP A 18 8.85 -13.60 -14.40
C ASP A 18 7.96 -13.10 -15.54
N ALA A 19 7.70 -11.80 -15.53
CA ALA A 19 6.86 -11.16 -16.53
C ALA A 19 7.49 -11.11 -17.93
N GLU A 20 8.82 -11.16 -18.04
CA GLU A 20 9.51 -11.09 -19.33
C GLU A 20 9.33 -12.39 -20.12
N ASN A 21 9.51 -13.52 -19.43
CA ASN A 21 9.42 -14.86 -20.02
C ASN A 21 8.03 -15.50 -19.84
N HIS A 22 7.09 -14.81 -19.19
CA HIS A 22 5.78 -15.34 -18.81
C HIS A 22 5.88 -16.70 -18.11
N ALA A 23 6.76 -16.78 -17.10
CA ALA A 23 7.13 -18.04 -16.46
C ALA A 23 7.09 -17.94 -14.93
N LEU A 24 6.96 -19.09 -14.28
CA LEU A 24 7.14 -19.23 -12.83
C LEU A 24 8.52 -19.84 -12.58
N ILE A 25 9.35 -19.11 -11.85
CA ILE A 25 10.70 -19.55 -11.48
C ILE A 25 10.67 -19.98 -10.02
N GLU A 26 11.10 -21.20 -9.73
CA GLU A 26 11.19 -21.68 -8.35
C GLU A 26 12.16 -20.79 -7.55
N ASN A 27 11.72 -20.36 -6.38
CA ASN A 27 12.44 -19.45 -5.51
C ASN A 27 12.76 -20.15 -4.18
N HIS A 28 14.04 -20.50 -4.02
CA HIS A 28 14.53 -21.17 -2.83
C HIS A 28 14.94 -20.21 -1.70
N SER A 29 14.92 -18.90 -1.93
CA SER A 29 15.25 -17.89 -0.93
C SER A 29 14.14 -17.71 0.10
N PHE A 30 12.91 -18.04 -0.24
CA PHE A 30 11.78 -18.00 0.68
C PHE A 30 11.61 -19.34 1.40
N GLN A 31 11.22 -19.28 2.67
CA GLN A 31 10.77 -20.46 3.40
C GLN A 31 9.49 -21.00 2.75
N LYS A 32 9.41 -22.33 2.64
CA LYS A 32 8.28 -23.02 1.98
C LYS A 32 6.96 -22.84 2.73
N ASP A 33 7.03 -22.54 4.01
CA ASP A 33 5.88 -22.33 4.89
C ASP A 33 5.80 -20.84 5.27
N TYR A 34 5.44 -19.98 4.32
CA TYR A 34 5.17 -18.56 4.60
C TYR A 34 3.73 -18.41 5.10
N PRO A 35 3.49 -18.06 6.38
CA PRO A 35 2.14 -17.84 6.89
C PRO A 35 1.57 -16.49 6.41
N PRO A 36 0.23 -16.34 6.35
CA PRO A 36 -0.77 -17.37 6.59
C PRO A 36 -1.15 -18.10 5.30
N HIS A 37 -1.51 -19.39 5.42
CA HIS A 37 -2.09 -20.16 4.32
C HIS A 37 -3.50 -20.62 4.69
N TYR A 38 -4.42 -20.54 3.73
CA TYR A 38 -5.81 -20.93 3.94
C TYR A 38 -6.04 -22.35 3.45
N GLY A 39 -5.68 -23.33 4.29
CA GLY A 39 -5.80 -24.73 3.92
C GLY A 39 -4.88 -25.14 2.76
N SER A 40 -4.84 -26.44 2.48
CA SER A 40 -3.96 -27.05 1.46
C SER A 40 -4.36 -26.75 0.02
N GLU A 41 -5.61 -26.32 -0.21
CA GLU A 41 -6.21 -26.09 -1.53
C GLU A 41 -6.04 -24.65 -2.05
N SER A 42 -5.49 -23.75 -1.23
CA SER A 42 -5.28 -22.36 -1.60
C SER A 42 -3.92 -22.11 -2.25
N ILE A 43 -3.87 -21.06 -3.07
CA ILE A 43 -2.63 -20.46 -3.57
C ILE A 43 -2.49 -19.09 -2.90
N SER A 44 -1.29 -18.71 -2.48
CA SER A 44 -1.03 -17.37 -1.95
C SER A 44 -0.10 -16.57 -2.85
N ILE A 45 -0.52 -15.37 -3.23
CA ILE A 45 0.23 -14.47 -4.10
C ILE A 45 0.66 -13.28 -3.25
N LEU A 46 1.91 -13.29 -2.82
CA LEU A 46 2.54 -12.16 -2.15
C LEU A 46 2.87 -11.07 -3.17
N ILE A 47 2.32 -9.88 -2.98
CA ILE A 47 2.65 -8.70 -3.75
C ILE A 47 3.78 -7.94 -3.05
N ARG A 48 4.85 -7.67 -3.80
CA ARG A 48 6.03 -6.95 -3.33
C ARG A 48 6.29 -5.75 -4.21
N SER A 49 7.00 -4.76 -3.70
CA SER A 49 7.42 -3.60 -4.50
C SER A 49 8.93 -3.43 -4.48
N ARG A 50 9.52 -3.23 -5.66
CA ARG A 50 10.88 -2.68 -5.80
C ARG A 50 10.82 -1.18 -5.65
N VAL A 51 10.88 -0.69 -4.41
CA VAL A 51 10.66 0.73 -4.07
C VAL A 51 11.71 1.68 -4.61
N GLU A 52 12.90 1.19 -4.98
CA GLU A 52 13.92 2.01 -5.63
C GLU A 52 13.38 2.71 -6.89
N ARG A 53 12.63 1.99 -7.74
CA ARG A 53 12.06 2.55 -8.99
C ARG A 53 11.17 3.77 -8.73
N PRO A 54 10.14 3.70 -7.87
CA PRO A 54 9.33 4.87 -7.55
C PRO A 54 10.11 5.93 -6.77
N MET A 55 11.09 5.58 -5.93
CA MET A 55 11.95 6.55 -5.22
C MET A 55 12.81 7.42 -6.17
N TRP A 56 13.28 6.85 -7.29
CA TRP A 56 14.02 7.61 -8.32
C TRP A 56 13.14 8.66 -9.00
N ARG A 57 11.88 8.28 -9.29
CA ARG A 57 10.91 9.15 -9.97
C ARG A 57 10.28 10.16 -9.02
N TYR A 58 9.96 9.72 -7.82
CA TYR A 58 9.20 10.47 -6.84
C TYR A 58 10.04 10.71 -5.59
N ARG A 59 10.52 11.95 -5.43
CA ARG A 59 11.46 12.34 -4.38
C ARG A 59 10.78 12.71 -3.06
N GLU A 60 9.46 12.78 -3.05
CA GLU A 60 8.65 13.19 -1.91
C GLU A 60 8.21 11.98 -1.09
N ILE A 61 8.18 12.15 0.23
CA ILE A 61 7.83 11.09 1.18
C ILE A 61 6.42 10.51 0.94
N ARG A 62 5.50 11.37 0.45
CA ARG A 62 4.10 11.03 0.16
C ARG A 62 3.95 10.08 -1.03
N SER A 63 5.02 9.86 -1.79
CA SER A 63 4.95 9.09 -3.02
C SER A 63 4.90 7.58 -2.83
N PHE A 64 5.06 7.10 -1.59
CA PHE A 64 4.69 5.74 -1.21
C PHE A 64 3.18 5.48 -1.46
N ARG A 65 2.33 6.52 -1.44
CA ARG A 65 0.91 6.40 -1.83
C ARG A 65 0.73 5.85 -3.25
N ALA A 66 1.59 6.26 -4.19
CA ALA A 66 1.53 5.75 -5.56
C ALA A 66 1.82 4.24 -5.62
N VAL A 67 2.74 3.75 -4.77
CA VAL A 67 3.05 2.31 -4.67
C VAL A 67 1.83 1.52 -4.19
N MET A 68 1.10 2.03 -3.20
CA MET A 68 -0.13 1.40 -2.70
C MET A 68 -1.26 1.43 -3.73
N ILE A 69 -1.42 2.56 -4.44
CA ILE A 69 -2.41 2.67 -5.52
C ILE A 69 -2.09 1.70 -6.66
N ASP A 70 -0.83 1.63 -7.11
CA ASP A 70 -0.39 0.68 -8.14
C ASP A 70 -0.62 -0.78 -7.69
N THR A 71 -0.40 -1.07 -6.41
CA THR A 71 -0.71 -2.37 -5.81
C THR A 71 -2.19 -2.68 -5.88
N GLY A 72 -3.04 -1.69 -5.57
CA GLY A 72 -4.49 -1.74 -5.76
C GLY A 72 -4.92 -2.12 -7.17
N HIS A 73 -4.24 -1.55 -8.19
CA HIS A 73 -4.49 -1.93 -9.58
C HIS A 73 -4.12 -3.38 -9.88
N VAL A 74 -3.00 -3.86 -9.36
CA VAL A 74 -2.53 -5.24 -9.56
C VAL A 74 -3.47 -6.24 -8.90
N ILE A 75 -3.84 -6.03 -7.63
CA ILE A 75 -4.70 -6.98 -6.90
C ILE A 75 -6.08 -7.08 -7.54
N GLU A 76 -6.64 -5.98 -8.03
CA GLU A 76 -7.96 -5.99 -8.67
C GLU A 76 -7.93 -6.76 -10.01
N ASN A 77 -6.84 -6.65 -10.77
CA ASN A 77 -6.66 -7.45 -11.99
C ASN A 77 -6.60 -8.94 -11.70
N ILE A 78 -5.77 -9.34 -10.74
CA ILE A 78 -5.63 -10.75 -10.37
C ILE A 78 -6.97 -11.26 -9.83
N ARG A 79 -7.65 -10.49 -8.97
CA ARG A 79 -8.98 -10.83 -8.46
C ARG A 79 -9.98 -11.10 -9.58
N GLN A 80 -10.16 -10.15 -10.51
CA GLN A 80 -11.17 -10.31 -11.56
C GLN A 80 -10.85 -11.50 -12.47
N LEU A 81 -9.57 -11.78 -12.76
CA LEU A 81 -9.17 -12.98 -13.49
C LEU A 81 -9.46 -14.27 -12.72
N CYS A 82 -9.15 -14.31 -11.43
CA CYS A 82 -9.48 -15.47 -10.58
C CYS A 82 -10.99 -15.71 -10.53
N GLU A 83 -11.79 -14.68 -10.25
CA GLU A 83 -13.24 -14.79 -10.15
C GLU A 83 -13.90 -15.10 -11.50
N TYR A 84 -13.39 -14.58 -12.61
CA TYR A 84 -13.82 -14.98 -13.97
C TYR A 84 -13.65 -16.49 -14.19
N ASN A 85 -12.60 -17.08 -13.63
CA ASN A 85 -12.32 -18.52 -13.71
C ASN A 85 -12.96 -19.33 -12.56
N GLY A 86 -13.87 -18.73 -11.78
CA GLY A 86 -14.62 -19.42 -10.73
C GLY A 86 -13.88 -19.59 -9.39
N PHE A 87 -12.76 -18.89 -9.19
CA PHE A 87 -12.03 -18.92 -7.92
C PHE A 87 -12.42 -17.75 -7.01
N TYR A 88 -12.43 -18.00 -5.71
CA TYR A 88 -12.59 -16.98 -4.68
C TYR A 88 -11.25 -16.39 -4.31
N THR A 89 -11.25 -15.11 -3.96
CA THR A 89 -10.07 -14.44 -3.44
C THR A 89 -10.32 -13.72 -2.11
N THR A 90 -9.29 -13.66 -1.29
CA THR A 90 -9.24 -12.90 -0.03
C THR A 90 -7.87 -12.26 0.12
N LEU A 91 -7.83 -11.03 0.63
CA LEU A 91 -6.60 -10.30 0.87
C LEU A 91 -6.26 -10.27 2.36
N THR A 92 -4.99 -10.46 2.68
CA THR A 92 -4.44 -10.27 4.02
C THR A 92 -3.23 -9.33 3.98
N LYS A 93 -2.87 -8.76 5.13
CA LYS A 93 -1.56 -8.12 5.27
C LYS A 93 -0.47 -9.14 4.95
N ALA A 94 0.65 -8.66 4.42
CA ALA A 94 1.81 -9.53 4.37
C ALA A 94 2.40 -9.74 5.78
N ILE A 95 3.20 -10.78 5.94
CA ILE A 95 3.91 -11.08 7.19
C ILE A 95 5.40 -11.05 6.88
N HIS A 96 6.22 -10.45 7.73
CA HIS A 96 7.67 -10.55 7.53
C HIS A 96 8.14 -11.99 7.68
N ALA A 97 9.16 -12.38 6.90
CA ALA A 97 9.75 -13.71 7.04
C ALA A 97 10.17 -13.95 8.51
N GLU A 98 9.97 -15.17 9.02
CA GLU A 98 10.38 -15.52 10.39
C GLU A 98 11.90 -15.47 10.59
N ASN A 99 12.66 -15.42 9.49
CA ASN A 99 14.10 -15.31 9.52
C ASN A 99 14.55 -13.90 9.93
N ILE A 100 14.98 -13.80 11.18
CA ILE A 100 15.46 -12.58 11.83
C ILE A 100 16.67 -11.89 11.17
N ASP A 101 17.39 -12.63 10.33
CA ASP A 101 18.59 -12.18 9.63
C ASP A 101 18.32 -11.86 8.15
N ASP A 102 17.07 -12.02 7.69
CA ASP A 102 16.62 -11.73 6.33
C ASP A 102 15.83 -10.41 6.29
N PHE A 103 16.44 -9.41 5.65
CA PHE A 103 15.87 -8.07 5.49
C PHE A 103 15.48 -7.80 4.04
N ASP A 104 15.22 -8.85 3.24
CA ASP A 104 14.71 -8.72 1.87
C ASP A 104 13.38 -7.95 1.80
N TRP A 105 12.59 -8.00 2.87
CA TRP A 105 11.37 -7.20 3.02
C TRP A 105 11.64 -5.70 3.24
N VAL A 106 12.87 -5.29 3.57
CA VAL A 106 13.25 -3.87 3.59
C VAL A 106 13.56 -3.41 2.18
N ARG A 107 14.31 -4.21 1.39
CA ARG A 107 14.63 -3.86 0.00
C ARG A 107 13.41 -3.91 -0.93
N GLU A 108 12.63 -4.97 -0.79
CA GLU A 108 11.42 -5.23 -1.56
C GLU A 108 10.26 -5.47 -0.60
N PRO A 109 9.63 -4.40 -0.06
CA PRO A 109 8.56 -4.50 0.91
C PRO A 109 7.42 -5.39 0.45
N HIS A 110 6.97 -6.18 1.41
CA HIS A 110 5.85 -7.09 1.29
C HIS A 110 4.57 -6.28 1.55
N LEU A 111 3.76 -6.07 0.53
CA LEU A 111 2.64 -5.12 0.61
C LEU A 111 1.37 -5.82 1.11
N CYS A 112 0.99 -6.92 0.48
CA CYS A 112 -0.19 -7.70 0.83
C CYS A 112 -0.08 -9.12 0.25
N THR A 113 -0.92 -10.02 0.75
CA THR A 113 -1.02 -11.39 0.22
C THR A 113 -2.45 -11.63 -0.27
N LEU A 114 -2.58 -11.94 -1.57
CA LEU A 114 -3.84 -12.37 -2.16
C LEU A 114 -3.92 -13.89 -2.15
N HIS A 115 -4.91 -14.43 -1.45
CA HIS A 115 -5.18 -15.85 -1.38
C HIS A 115 -6.26 -16.20 -2.40
N VAL A 116 -6.04 -17.28 -3.15
CA VAL A 116 -6.92 -17.78 -4.20
C VAL A 116 -7.34 -19.19 -3.84
N SER A 117 -8.63 -19.51 -3.90
CA SER A 117 -9.18 -20.80 -3.49
C SER A 117 -10.40 -21.18 -4.33
N PRO A 118 -10.64 -22.47 -4.61
CA PRO A 118 -11.88 -22.92 -5.26
C PRO A 118 -13.11 -22.69 -4.39
N GLU A 119 -12.94 -22.61 -3.07
CA GLU A 119 -14.02 -22.39 -2.10
C GLU A 119 -13.81 -21.08 -1.34
N THR A 120 -14.88 -20.60 -0.71
CA THR A 120 -14.81 -19.41 0.14
C THR A 120 -13.83 -19.63 1.28
N ILE A 121 -12.91 -18.69 1.43
CA ILE A 121 -11.84 -18.77 2.42
C ILE A 121 -12.40 -18.52 3.82
N ASN A 122 -12.29 -19.50 4.72
CA ASN A 122 -12.70 -19.34 6.12
C ASN A 122 -11.65 -18.53 6.90
N LYS A 123 -12.06 -17.31 7.27
CA LYS A 123 -11.27 -16.32 8.00
C LYS A 123 -10.81 -16.79 9.40
N SER A 124 -11.48 -17.77 10.02
CA SER A 124 -11.12 -18.30 11.34
C SER A 124 -9.84 -19.14 11.37
N ASN A 125 -9.34 -19.57 10.21
CA ASN A 125 -8.19 -20.48 10.12
C ASN A 125 -6.83 -19.73 10.05
N LEU A 126 -6.81 -18.43 10.32
CA LEU A 126 -5.59 -17.64 10.34
C LEU A 126 -4.72 -18.01 11.55
N VAL A 127 -3.55 -18.58 11.29
CA VAL A 127 -2.53 -18.88 12.31
C VAL A 127 -2.07 -17.57 12.97
N PRO A 128 -2.03 -17.48 14.32
CA PRO A 128 -1.53 -16.29 15.02
C PRO A 128 -0.06 -15.98 14.70
N ASP A 129 0.26 -14.68 14.60
CA ASP A 129 1.61 -14.14 14.49
C ASP A 129 2.35 -14.56 15.75
N VAL A 130 3.44 -15.30 15.57
CA VAL A 130 4.31 -15.68 16.67
C VAL A 130 5.29 -14.53 16.87
N PRO A 131 5.39 -13.95 18.09
CA PRO A 131 6.35 -12.89 18.34
C PRO A 131 7.78 -13.35 18.04
N LEU A 132 8.51 -12.56 17.26
CA LEU A 132 9.90 -12.84 16.92
C LEU A 132 10.80 -12.61 18.13
N ALA A 133 11.64 -13.58 18.47
CA ALA A 133 12.61 -13.48 19.55
C ALA A 133 14.01 -13.17 18.99
N LEU A 134 14.64 -12.10 19.46
CA LEU A 134 16.03 -11.79 19.11
C LEU A 134 17.01 -12.66 19.92
N PRO A 135 18.14 -13.09 19.33
CA PRO A 135 19.17 -13.81 20.07
C PRO A 135 19.81 -12.91 21.13
N ALA A 136 20.25 -13.53 22.23
CA ALA A 136 21.03 -12.83 23.24
C ALA A 136 22.34 -12.28 22.63
N SER A 137 22.71 -11.06 23.02
CA SER A 137 23.95 -10.42 22.57
C SER A 137 24.72 -9.81 23.74
N LYS A 138 26.01 -9.57 23.54
CA LYS A 138 26.85 -8.78 24.45
C LYS A 138 27.21 -7.41 23.86
N ARG A 139 26.77 -7.12 22.64
CA ARG A 139 27.03 -5.88 21.89
C ARG A 139 25.75 -5.44 21.20
N TYR A 140 25.42 -4.17 21.35
CA TYR A 140 24.11 -3.66 20.98
C TYR A 140 24.21 -2.42 20.10
N ASN A 141 23.25 -2.28 19.20
CA ASN A 141 22.98 -1.02 18.54
C ASN A 141 21.53 -0.62 18.80
N THR A 142 21.28 0.68 18.70
CA THR A 142 19.93 1.21 18.70
C THR A 142 19.16 0.67 17.51
N ASN A 143 17.93 0.27 17.75
CA ASN A 143 17.07 -0.27 16.72
C ASN A 143 16.63 0.85 15.77
N PRO A 144 16.86 0.74 14.44
CA PRO A 144 16.42 1.76 13.49
C PRO A 144 14.90 1.74 13.22
N CYS A 145 14.14 0.82 13.81
CA CYS A 145 12.68 0.78 13.68
C CYS A 145 12.00 1.37 14.92
N ILE A 146 12.65 2.32 15.61
CA ILE A 146 12.06 3.04 16.76
C ILE A 146 11.75 4.49 16.42
N TYR A 147 10.75 5.05 17.09
CA TYR A 147 10.47 6.47 17.10
C TYR A 147 10.03 6.92 18.50
N PHE A 148 10.25 8.20 18.79
CA PHE A 148 9.94 8.79 20.08
C PHE A 148 8.68 9.64 20.00
N THR A 149 7.83 9.55 21.03
CA THR A 149 6.68 10.43 21.23
C THR A 149 6.68 10.98 22.65
N PHE A 150 6.03 12.13 22.83
CA PHE A 150 5.74 12.65 24.17
C PHE A 150 4.28 12.39 24.50
N LYS A 151 4.03 11.68 25.61
CA LYS A 151 2.68 11.40 26.10
C LYS A 151 2.62 11.76 27.58
N GLU A 152 1.70 12.64 27.95
CA GLU A 152 1.46 13.02 29.36
C GLU A 152 2.74 13.46 30.11
N GLY A 153 3.64 14.18 29.41
CA GLY A 153 4.92 14.65 29.97
C GLY A 153 6.03 13.60 30.04
N GLN A 154 5.78 12.37 29.55
CA GLN A 154 6.77 11.28 29.51
C GLN A 154 7.30 11.08 28.09
N LEU A 155 8.59 10.74 27.99
CA LEU A 155 9.21 10.30 26.73
C LEU A 155 8.90 8.82 26.51
N VAL A 156 8.17 8.51 25.44
CA VAL A 156 7.81 7.14 25.07
C VAL A 156 8.61 6.76 23.83
N CYS A 157 9.36 5.67 23.92
CA CYS A 157 10.01 5.04 22.78
C CYS A 157 9.13 3.91 22.26
N ASN A 158 8.71 4.02 21.00
CA ASN A 158 7.91 3.03 20.31
C ASN A 158 8.80 2.23 19.37
N THR A 159 8.75 0.91 19.47
CA THR A 159 9.47 -0.02 18.59
C THR A 159 8.48 -0.65 17.64
N LEU A 160 8.80 -0.69 16.35
CA LEU A 160 7.93 -1.25 15.31
C LEU A 160 8.36 -2.65 14.86
N TRP A 161 9.65 -2.98 14.93
CA TRP A 161 10.21 -4.27 14.58
C TRP A 161 11.23 -4.69 15.65
N PRO A 162 11.38 -5.96 16.02
CA PRO A 162 10.71 -7.15 15.47
C PRO A 162 9.29 -7.37 16.00
N ASN A 163 8.90 -6.66 17.06
CA ASN A 163 7.53 -6.66 17.55
C ASN A 163 7.19 -5.27 18.07
N VAL A 164 5.92 -4.88 17.95
CA VAL A 164 5.45 -3.59 18.43
C VAL A 164 5.50 -3.53 19.96
N LYS A 165 6.19 -2.51 20.49
CA LYS A 165 6.27 -2.22 21.92
C LYS A 165 6.36 -0.72 22.17
N SER A 166 5.70 -0.24 23.20
CA SER A 166 5.88 1.12 23.73
C SER A 166 6.51 1.03 25.10
N THR A 167 7.60 1.77 25.32
CA THR A 167 8.33 1.81 26.60
C THR A 167 8.53 3.26 26.99
N VAL A 168 8.09 3.62 28.21
CA VAL A 168 8.46 4.91 28.81
C VAL A 168 9.92 4.84 29.17
N ILE A 169 10.70 5.82 28.72
CA ILE A 169 12.12 5.90 28.99
C ILE A 169 12.48 7.19 29.72
N ASN A 170 13.56 7.15 30.49
CA ASN A 170 14.15 8.33 31.11
C ASN A 170 15.34 8.88 30.30
N TYR A 171 15.98 9.90 30.84
CA TYR A 171 17.11 10.56 30.17
C TYR A 171 18.32 9.63 30.04
N GLU A 172 18.65 8.88 31.09
CA GLU A 172 19.80 7.95 31.10
C GLU A 172 19.64 6.85 30.05
N GLU A 173 18.43 6.32 29.88
CA GLU A 173 18.10 5.34 28.84
C GLU A 173 18.20 5.97 27.44
N PHE A 174 17.73 7.21 27.27
CA PHE A 174 17.85 7.95 26.01
C PHE A 174 19.32 8.22 25.62
N GLU A 175 20.19 8.53 26.58
CA GLU A 175 21.63 8.68 26.34
C GLU A 175 22.26 7.38 25.82
N VAL A 176 21.92 6.24 26.43
CA VAL A 176 22.38 4.92 25.99
C VAL A 176 21.94 4.64 24.55
N LEU A 177 20.68 4.93 24.20
CA LEU A 177 20.18 4.77 22.83
C LEU A 177 20.90 5.70 21.84
N THR A 178 21.22 6.92 22.24
CA THR A 178 21.93 7.86 21.35
C THR A 178 23.38 7.42 21.13
N HIS A 179 24.04 6.91 22.17
CA HIS A 179 25.38 6.35 22.09
C HIS A 179 25.43 5.10 21.20
N CYS A 180 24.43 4.23 21.29
CA CYS A 180 24.37 2.98 20.51
C CYS A 180 23.95 3.17 19.04
N LEU A 181 23.72 4.41 18.57
CA LEU A 181 23.58 4.68 17.13
C LEU A 181 24.88 4.29 16.38
N PRO A 182 24.79 3.77 15.14
CA PRO A 182 25.96 3.42 14.36
C PRO A 182 26.92 4.61 14.18
N SER A 183 28.19 4.41 14.54
CA SER A 183 29.27 5.39 14.32
C SER A 183 30.08 4.99 13.08
N ARG A 184 30.35 5.95 12.19
CA ARG A 184 31.28 5.75 11.06
C ARG A 184 32.73 5.52 11.51
N ARG A 185 33.09 5.94 12.74
CA ARG A 185 34.45 5.82 13.29
C ARG A 185 34.68 4.51 14.05
N GLY A 186 33.62 3.79 14.43
CA GLY A 186 33.73 2.53 15.17
C GLY A 186 34.30 2.65 16.59
N ASP A 187 34.36 3.86 17.12
CA ASP A 187 35.01 4.26 18.38
C ASP A 187 34.15 4.08 19.63
N ARG A 188 32.84 3.84 19.46
CA ARG A 188 31.90 3.72 20.58
C ARG A 188 31.96 2.31 21.18
N ASP A 189 32.25 2.23 22.47
CA ASP A 189 32.10 0.96 23.20
C ASP A 189 30.62 0.70 23.45
N ILE A 190 30.05 -0.12 22.56
CA ILE A 190 28.67 -0.61 22.58
C ILE A 190 28.55 -2.01 23.21
N SER A 191 29.61 -2.48 23.86
CA SER A 191 29.54 -3.72 24.63
C SER A 191 28.73 -3.51 25.90
N GLN A 192 28.06 -4.56 26.37
CA GLN A 192 27.32 -4.54 27.63
C GLN A 192 28.19 -4.04 28.79
N LYS A 193 29.48 -4.43 28.81
CA LYS A 193 30.45 -3.97 29.81
C LYS A 193 30.70 -2.46 29.69
N GLY A 194 30.96 -1.97 28.48
CA GLY A 194 31.20 -0.55 28.21
C GLY A 194 30.00 0.32 28.57
N LEU A 195 28.79 -0.12 28.21
CA LEU A 195 27.56 0.61 28.52
C LEU A 195 27.34 0.74 30.03
N LEU A 196 27.57 -0.33 30.80
CA LEU A 196 27.45 -0.31 32.26
C LEU A 196 28.58 0.49 32.96
N MET A 197 29.71 0.72 32.28
CA MET A 197 30.82 1.50 32.82
C MET A 197 30.68 2.99 32.50
N ASN A 198 30.15 3.34 31.33
CA ASN A 198 30.13 4.72 30.83
C ASN A 198 28.81 5.45 31.08
N PHE A 199 27.73 4.74 31.41
CA PHE A 199 26.41 5.32 31.64
C PHE A 199 25.85 4.91 33.00
N SER A 200 25.03 5.78 33.60
CA SER A 200 24.33 5.55 34.87
C SER A 200 23.14 4.59 34.72
N ILE A 201 23.33 3.47 34.02
CA ILE A 201 22.30 2.45 33.77
C ILE A 201 22.63 1.15 34.51
N GLY A 202 21.65 0.59 35.22
CA GLY A 202 21.79 -0.70 35.88
C GLY A 202 21.65 -1.88 34.91
N LYS A 203 22.21 -3.04 35.26
CA LYS A 203 22.10 -4.29 34.48
C LYS A 203 20.65 -4.66 34.12
N THR A 204 19.73 -4.48 35.08
CA THR A 204 18.30 -4.77 34.88
C THR A 204 17.67 -3.87 33.84
N LYS A 205 17.99 -2.57 33.85
CA LYS A 205 17.47 -1.60 32.88
C LYS A 205 18.07 -1.78 31.50
N LEU A 206 19.37 -2.05 31.40
CA LEU A 206 19.97 -2.42 30.11
C LEU A 206 19.35 -3.69 29.51
N ALA A 207 19.05 -4.70 30.34
CA ALA A 207 18.34 -5.89 29.90
C ALA A 207 16.89 -5.60 29.49
N GLU A 208 16.23 -4.62 30.11
CA GLU A 208 14.91 -4.15 29.74
C GLU A 208 14.90 -3.45 28.38
N LEU A 209 15.88 -2.57 28.09
CA LEU A 209 16.05 -1.96 26.76
C LEU A 209 16.19 -3.02 25.66
N SER A 210 16.93 -4.10 25.93
CA SER A 210 17.05 -5.22 24.99
C SER A 210 15.76 -6.05 24.88
N ARG A 211 15.08 -6.35 26.00
CA ARG A 211 13.81 -7.09 26.00
C ARG A 211 12.69 -6.32 25.31
N SER A 212 12.71 -4.99 25.39
CA SER A 212 11.76 -4.11 24.72
C SER A 212 12.16 -3.80 23.28
N TYR A 213 13.28 -4.34 22.80
CA TYR A 213 13.80 -4.18 21.43
C TYR A 213 14.28 -2.77 21.07
N LEU A 214 14.49 -1.87 22.04
CA LEU A 214 15.09 -0.56 21.80
C LEU A 214 16.57 -0.69 21.45
N LEU A 215 17.24 -1.67 22.07
CA LEU A 215 18.57 -2.14 21.73
C LEU A 215 18.50 -3.54 21.13
N ILE A 216 19.14 -3.74 19.97
CA ILE A 216 19.17 -5.02 19.25
C ILE A 216 20.61 -5.48 19.03
N PRO A 217 20.85 -6.79 18.79
CA PRO A 217 22.20 -7.31 18.53
C PRO A 217 22.90 -6.57 17.38
N GLU A 218 24.17 -6.18 17.58
CA GLU A 218 24.96 -5.38 16.63
C GLU A 218 24.98 -5.97 15.21
N ASN A 219 25.13 -7.30 15.08
CA ASN A 219 25.16 -7.98 13.79
C ASN A 219 23.83 -7.84 13.01
N ILE A 220 22.71 -7.91 13.72
CA ILE A 220 21.37 -7.75 13.15
C ILE A 220 21.14 -6.28 12.78
N ALA A 221 21.47 -5.38 13.71
CA ALA A 221 21.33 -3.94 13.51
C ALA A 221 22.12 -3.46 12.29
N LYS A 222 23.38 -3.87 12.15
CA LYS A 222 24.24 -3.46 11.03
C LYS A 222 23.65 -3.84 9.67
N LYS A 223 23.10 -5.05 9.56
CA LYS A 223 22.40 -5.48 8.33
C LYS A 223 21.16 -4.61 8.09
N LEU A 224 20.31 -4.44 9.10
CA LEU A 224 19.09 -3.64 8.98
C LEU A 224 19.38 -2.17 8.60
N TYR A 225 20.36 -1.54 9.25
CA TYR A 225 20.82 -0.19 8.89
C TYR A 225 21.33 -0.12 7.45
N SER A 226 22.06 -1.14 6.99
CA SER A 226 22.56 -1.21 5.61
C SER A 226 21.41 -1.26 4.61
N GLU A 227 20.38 -2.07 4.86
CA GLU A 227 19.22 -2.19 3.98
C GLU A 227 18.33 -0.94 4.01
N LEU A 228 18.33 -0.21 5.13
CA LEU A 228 17.61 1.06 5.26
C LEU A 228 18.27 2.25 4.55
N LEU A 229 19.53 2.12 4.13
CA LEU A 229 20.24 3.23 3.47
C LEU A 229 19.48 3.74 2.25
N LEU A 230 18.85 2.86 1.47
CA LEU A 230 18.05 3.26 0.31
C LEU A 230 16.89 4.18 0.72
N TRP A 231 16.10 3.76 1.72
CA TRP A 231 14.98 4.54 2.23
C TRP A 231 15.41 5.89 2.79
N ILE A 232 16.53 5.92 3.53
CA ILE A 232 17.07 7.14 4.13
C ILE A 232 17.57 8.10 3.03
N ASN A 233 18.36 7.60 2.08
CA ASN A 233 18.96 8.41 1.01
C ASN A 233 17.91 9.06 0.09
N HIS A 234 16.73 8.45 -0.02
CA HIS A 234 15.62 8.98 -0.79
C HIS A 234 14.58 9.75 0.04
N ASN A 235 14.84 10.03 1.34
CA ASN A 235 13.90 10.69 2.27
C ASN A 235 12.56 9.96 2.48
N TRP A 236 12.56 8.63 2.38
CA TRP A 236 11.39 7.76 2.53
C TRP A 236 11.38 6.99 3.86
N TYR A 237 12.29 7.31 4.78
CA TYR A 237 12.39 6.63 6.07
C TYR A 237 11.09 6.66 6.90
N MET A 238 10.31 7.76 6.90
CA MET A 238 9.00 7.74 7.58
C MET A 238 8.00 6.84 6.88
N SER A 239 8.03 6.74 5.56
CA SER A 239 7.18 5.81 4.80
C SER A 239 7.53 4.36 5.13
N PHE A 240 8.81 4.07 5.33
CA PHE A 240 9.26 2.77 5.85
C PHE A 240 8.74 2.51 7.27
N LEU A 241 8.83 3.47 8.19
CA LEU A 241 8.32 3.30 9.55
C LEU A 241 6.80 3.07 9.54
N LEU A 242 6.04 3.86 8.78
CA LEU A 242 4.60 3.64 8.62
C LEU A 242 4.30 2.23 8.09
N HIS A 243 5.03 1.78 7.08
CA HIS A 243 4.87 0.43 6.54
C HIS A 243 5.21 -0.65 7.58
N CYS A 244 6.26 -0.47 8.38
CA CYS A 244 6.57 -1.38 9.48
C CYS A 244 5.43 -1.44 10.51
N GLU A 245 4.84 -0.29 10.83
CA GLU A 245 3.70 -0.22 11.74
C GLU A 245 2.48 -0.96 11.19
N VAL A 246 2.19 -0.81 9.89
CA VAL A 246 1.14 -1.58 9.19
C VAL A 246 1.39 -3.09 9.33
N GLN A 247 2.59 -3.55 9.03
CA GLN A 247 2.91 -4.99 9.01
C GLN A 247 2.79 -5.62 10.41
N ASN A 248 3.13 -4.85 11.45
CA ASN A 248 3.08 -5.30 12.85
C ASN A 248 1.77 -4.97 13.57
N SER A 249 0.79 -4.37 12.89
CA SER A 249 -0.55 -4.15 13.45
C SER A 249 -1.28 -5.48 13.72
N SER A 250 -2.22 -5.48 14.67
CA SER A 250 -3.00 -6.67 15.01
C SER A 250 -4.01 -7.10 13.94
N GLU A 251 -4.38 -6.19 13.03
CA GLU A 251 -5.37 -6.43 11.99
C GLU A 251 -4.79 -7.19 10.81
N ARG A 252 -5.14 -8.48 10.71
CA ARG A 252 -4.66 -9.36 9.64
C ARG A 252 -5.46 -9.28 8.35
N ILE A 253 -6.78 -9.22 8.49
CA ILE A 253 -7.70 -9.24 7.36
C ILE A 253 -7.89 -7.81 6.94
N GLN A 254 -7.53 -7.59 5.70
CA GLN A 254 -7.42 -6.29 5.09
C GLN A 254 -8.03 -6.46 3.71
N GLU A 255 -9.35 -6.59 3.64
CA GLU A 255 -10.03 -6.64 2.35
C GLU A 255 -10.32 -5.19 1.96
N PRO A 256 -9.79 -4.70 0.82
CA PRO A 256 -10.40 -3.54 0.21
C PRO A 256 -11.83 -3.94 -0.16
N PRO A 257 -12.74 -2.98 -0.31
CA PRO A 257 -14.13 -3.21 -0.68
C PRO A 257 -14.24 -3.76 -2.12
N PHE A 258 -13.91 -5.04 -2.29
CA PHE A 258 -13.97 -5.75 -3.55
C PHE A 258 -15.43 -5.90 -3.99
N ARG A 259 -15.67 -5.63 -5.28
CA ARG A 259 -16.97 -5.82 -5.92
C ARG A 259 -16.97 -7.18 -6.60
N ARG A 260 -17.41 -8.22 -5.88
CA ARG A 260 -17.52 -9.58 -6.44
C ARG A 260 -18.55 -9.70 -7.56
N ASP A 261 -19.49 -8.77 -7.61
CA ASP A 261 -20.49 -8.64 -8.67
C ASP A 261 -19.95 -7.90 -9.92
N VAL A 262 -18.76 -7.31 -9.83
CA VAL A 262 -18.05 -6.70 -10.96
C VAL A 262 -16.91 -7.63 -11.35
N ILE A 263 -17.17 -8.41 -12.40
CA ILE A 263 -16.22 -9.32 -13.03
C ILE A 263 -16.05 -8.86 -14.47
N LEU A 264 -14.81 -8.89 -14.95
CA LEU A 264 -14.49 -8.63 -16.35
C LEU A 264 -15.34 -9.50 -17.28
N ARG A 265 -15.81 -8.93 -18.40
CA ARG A 265 -16.61 -9.69 -19.39
C ARG A 265 -15.75 -10.62 -20.25
N ASN A 266 -14.54 -10.17 -20.59
CA ASN A 266 -13.58 -10.90 -21.42
C ASN A 266 -12.14 -10.62 -20.95
N PRO A 267 -11.35 -11.65 -20.55
CA PRO A 267 -9.96 -11.50 -20.13
C PRO A 267 -9.06 -10.82 -21.15
N ASP A 268 -9.32 -11.03 -22.44
CA ASP A 268 -8.45 -10.53 -23.52
C ASP A 268 -8.37 -8.99 -23.52
N LEU A 269 -9.40 -8.31 -23.01
CA LEU A 269 -9.45 -6.85 -22.91
C LEU A 269 -8.37 -6.28 -21.98
N LEU A 270 -7.84 -7.07 -21.04
CA LEU A 270 -6.75 -6.63 -20.18
C LEU A 270 -5.47 -6.33 -20.98
N PHE A 271 -5.26 -6.98 -22.12
CA PHE A 271 -4.14 -6.70 -23.02
C PHE A 271 -4.34 -5.42 -23.84
N GLU A 272 -5.58 -5.01 -24.06
CA GLU A 272 -5.92 -3.78 -24.78
C GLU A 272 -5.81 -2.53 -23.90
N ARG A 273 -5.98 -2.70 -22.58
CA ARG A 273 -5.97 -1.61 -21.61
C ARG A 273 -4.66 -0.83 -21.65
N LYS A 274 -4.74 0.42 -22.11
CA LYS A 274 -3.60 1.35 -22.21
C LYS A 274 -3.96 2.73 -21.68
N THR A 275 -2.97 3.38 -21.08
CA THR A 275 -3.08 4.79 -20.67
C THR A 275 -2.95 5.68 -21.91
N THR A 276 -3.89 6.60 -22.08
CA THR A 276 -3.96 7.53 -23.21
C THR A 276 -3.47 8.92 -22.82
N ARG A 277 -2.86 9.63 -23.77
CA ARG A 277 -2.29 10.98 -23.57
C ARG A 277 -2.91 12.04 -24.48
N LYS A 278 -3.83 11.63 -25.35
CA LYS A 278 -4.52 12.47 -26.31
C LYS A 278 -5.95 11.99 -26.45
N PHE A 279 -6.90 12.89 -26.20
CA PHE A 279 -8.32 12.61 -26.27
C PHE A 279 -8.95 13.39 -27.41
N SER A 280 -10.01 12.83 -28.01
CA SER A 280 -10.86 13.55 -28.95
C SER A 280 -11.94 14.34 -28.22
N GLY A 281 -12.54 15.32 -28.89
CA GLY A 281 -13.69 16.08 -28.37
C GLY A 281 -15.03 15.35 -28.47
N ARG A 282 -15.04 14.05 -28.79
CA ARG A 282 -16.28 13.27 -28.96
C ARG A 282 -17.00 13.08 -27.62
N LYS A 283 -18.33 13.25 -27.64
CA LYS A 283 -19.17 12.98 -26.47
C LYS A 283 -19.23 11.48 -26.14
N LEU A 284 -19.23 11.16 -24.85
CA LEU A 284 -19.59 9.81 -24.38
C LEU A 284 -21.10 9.62 -24.44
N SER A 285 -21.55 8.41 -24.77
CA SER A 285 -22.97 8.10 -24.64
C SER A 285 -23.37 8.00 -23.16
N LEU A 286 -24.65 8.19 -22.88
CA LEU A 286 -25.17 8.04 -21.52
C LEU A 286 -24.96 6.61 -20.99
N SER A 287 -25.09 5.59 -21.84
CA SER A 287 -24.89 4.19 -21.45
C SER A 287 -23.45 3.91 -21.01
N GLN A 288 -22.47 4.41 -21.78
CA GLN A 288 -21.05 4.28 -21.48
C GLN A 288 -20.70 4.97 -20.16
N PHE A 289 -21.14 6.21 -19.99
CA PHE A 289 -20.91 6.98 -18.77
C PHE A 289 -21.48 6.27 -17.52
N ASN A 290 -22.72 5.78 -17.61
CA ASN A 290 -23.35 5.03 -16.52
C ASN A 290 -22.65 3.70 -16.23
N HIS A 291 -22.17 2.98 -17.24
CA HIS A 291 -21.41 1.74 -17.05
C HIS A 291 -20.13 2.01 -16.24
N ILE A 292 -19.38 3.05 -16.59
CA ILE A 292 -18.15 3.43 -15.87
C ILE A 292 -18.44 3.73 -14.39
N LEU A 293 -19.44 4.57 -14.10
CA LEU A 293 -19.77 4.96 -12.72
C LEU A 293 -20.28 3.79 -11.86
N LYS A 294 -21.08 2.89 -12.44
CA LYS A 294 -21.66 1.73 -11.74
C LYS A 294 -20.61 0.68 -11.37
N ASN A 295 -19.59 0.50 -12.20
CA ASN A 295 -18.50 -0.46 -11.92
C ASN A 295 -17.47 0.09 -10.92
N ALA A 296 -17.39 1.41 -10.76
CA ALA A 296 -16.38 2.06 -9.92
C ALA A 296 -16.63 1.91 -8.41
N ILE A 297 -17.77 2.37 -7.87
CA ILE A 297 -17.99 2.46 -6.41
C ILE A 297 -18.28 1.08 -5.80
N PRO A 298 -17.75 0.73 -4.62
CA PRO A 298 -18.19 -0.46 -3.88
C PRO A 298 -19.70 -0.50 -3.53
N ILE A 299 -20.27 -1.69 -3.29
CA ILE A 299 -21.68 -1.85 -2.87
C ILE A 299 -21.84 -1.78 -1.35
N ASP A 300 -20.75 -1.96 -0.58
CA ASP A 300 -20.80 -1.91 0.88
C ASP A 300 -21.16 -0.49 1.35
N GLU A 301 -22.29 -0.34 2.06
CA GLU A 301 -22.77 0.93 2.59
C GLU A 301 -21.83 1.56 3.62
N ARG A 302 -20.93 0.77 4.21
CA ARG A 302 -19.89 1.26 5.13
C ARG A 302 -18.70 1.85 4.37
N ASP A 303 -18.63 1.65 3.06
CA ASP A 303 -17.53 2.15 2.26
C ASP A 303 -17.64 3.66 2.01
N THR A 304 -16.58 4.37 2.38
CA THR A 304 -16.49 5.83 2.25
C THR A 304 -16.08 6.33 0.86
N THR A 305 -16.02 5.47 -0.16
CA THR A 305 -15.62 5.89 -1.51
C THR A 305 -16.72 6.72 -2.17
N GLU A 306 -16.35 7.90 -2.65
CA GLU A 306 -17.21 8.76 -3.46
C GLU A 306 -16.49 9.10 -4.76
N LEU A 307 -17.23 9.34 -5.84
CA LEU A 307 -16.65 9.89 -7.07
C LEU A 307 -17.08 11.34 -7.22
N ILE A 308 -16.11 12.22 -7.43
CA ILE A 308 -16.36 13.58 -7.89
C ILE A 308 -16.13 13.59 -9.39
N VAL A 309 -17.14 14.02 -10.14
CA VAL A 309 -17.21 13.84 -11.59
C VAL A 309 -17.38 15.20 -12.25
N ASN A 310 -16.35 15.64 -12.97
CA ASN A 310 -16.41 16.82 -13.82
C ASN A 310 -16.88 16.41 -15.22
N VAL A 311 -18.16 16.63 -15.52
CA VAL A 311 -18.77 16.33 -16.81
C VAL A 311 -18.56 17.49 -17.77
N LYS A 312 -17.99 17.22 -18.94
CA LYS A 312 -17.84 18.21 -20.04
C LYS A 312 -18.60 17.80 -21.30
N HIS A 313 -18.46 16.54 -21.71
CA HIS A 313 -18.97 16.03 -22.98
C HIS A 313 -19.65 14.66 -22.84
N VAL A 314 -20.84 14.63 -22.22
CA VAL A 314 -21.67 13.42 -22.11
C VAL A 314 -23.04 13.71 -22.74
N GLU A 315 -23.62 12.75 -23.43
CA GLU A 315 -24.98 12.86 -23.97
C GLU A 315 -26.00 13.04 -22.85
N THR A 316 -26.95 13.96 -23.03
CA THR A 316 -28.09 14.22 -22.12
C THR A 316 -27.77 14.71 -20.71
N ILE A 317 -26.49 14.75 -20.30
CA ILE A 317 -26.05 15.31 -19.02
C ILE A 317 -25.41 16.68 -19.28
N GLU A 318 -25.86 17.70 -18.56
CA GLU A 318 -25.29 19.04 -18.66
C GLU A 318 -23.84 19.05 -18.15
N ALA A 319 -23.05 20.01 -18.66
CA ALA A 319 -21.69 20.20 -18.16
C ALA A 319 -21.77 20.72 -16.72
N GLY A 320 -21.05 20.07 -15.80
CA GLY A 320 -21.10 20.41 -14.38
C GLY A 320 -20.12 19.59 -13.55
N LEU A 321 -19.94 20.02 -12.31
CA LEU A 321 -19.29 19.23 -11.27
C LEU A 321 -20.36 18.47 -10.49
N TYR A 322 -20.23 17.16 -10.44
CA TYR A 322 -21.16 16.25 -9.82
C TYR A 322 -20.50 15.41 -8.73
N VAL A 323 -21.31 14.90 -7.80
CA VAL A 323 -20.92 13.83 -6.88
C VAL A 323 -21.76 12.60 -7.20
N TRP A 324 -21.09 11.47 -7.40
CA TRP A 324 -21.72 10.16 -7.54
C TRP A 324 -21.56 9.38 -6.24
N ARG A 325 -22.68 9.02 -5.61
CA ARG A 325 -22.75 8.24 -4.38
C ARG A 325 -24.05 7.44 -4.35
N ASN A 326 -24.00 6.19 -3.89
CA ASN A 326 -25.19 5.33 -3.78
C ASN A 326 -26.03 5.25 -5.07
N SER A 327 -25.35 5.20 -6.22
CA SER A 327 -25.96 5.21 -7.56
C SER A 327 -26.75 6.48 -7.93
N ILE A 328 -26.53 7.59 -7.22
CA ILE A 328 -27.16 8.89 -7.48
C ILE A 328 -26.07 9.88 -7.92
N LEU A 329 -26.33 10.60 -9.03
CA LEU A 329 -25.49 11.69 -9.52
C LEU A 329 -26.12 13.04 -9.13
N SER A 330 -25.43 13.81 -8.29
CA SER A 330 -25.93 15.10 -7.78
C SER A 330 -25.05 16.24 -8.26
N LEU A 331 -25.65 17.28 -8.87
CA LEU A 331 -24.93 18.49 -9.30
C LEU A 331 -24.51 19.30 -8.07
N VAL A 332 -23.22 19.65 -7.97
CA VAL A 332 -22.65 20.41 -6.85
C VAL A 332 -21.97 21.70 -7.29
N GLY A 333 -21.73 21.91 -8.58
CA GLY A 333 -21.15 23.14 -9.10
C GLY A 333 -20.98 23.16 -10.61
N GLU A 334 -20.37 24.23 -11.11
CA GLU A 334 -20.05 24.37 -12.53
C GLU A 334 -18.90 23.44 -12.93
N ALA A 335 -18.84 23.10 -14.22
CA ALA A 335 -17.75 22.29 -14.78
C ALA A 335 -16.41 23.03 -14.64
N LEU A 336 -15.37 22.28 -14.28
CA LEU A 336 -14.01 22.79 -14.26
C LEU A 336 -13.43 22.82 -15.68
N SER A 337 -12.74 23.90 -16.01
CA SER A 337 -11.96 24.02 -17.24
C SER A 337 -10.75 23.08 -17.22
N GLY A 338 -10.22 22.73 -18.41
CA GLY A 338 -9.02 21.90 -18.51
C GLY A 338 -7.83 22.48 -17.72
N ASP A 339 -7.67 23.80 -17.71
CA ASP A 339 -6.58 24.49 -17.00
C ASP A 339 -6.73 24.39 -15.48
N GLN A 340 -7.97 24.49 -14.98
CA GLN A 340 -8.27 24.24 -13.57
C GLN A 340 -7.91 22.79 -13.21
N VAL A 341 -8.35 21.80 -14.00
CA VAL A 341 -8.02 20.39 -13.77
C VAL A 341 -6.52 20.17 -13.76
N ARG A 342 -5.77 20.67 -14.75
CA ARG A 342 -4.31 20.54 -14.82
C ARG A 342 -3.62 21.14 -13.59
N THR A 343 -4.13 22.25 -13.07
CA THR A 343 -3.61 22.88 -11.85
C THR A 343 -3.74 21.95 -10.65
N LEU A 344 -4.86 21.24 -10.52
CA LEU A 344 -5.12 20.30 -9.42
C LEU A 344 -4.19 19.09 -9.46
N VAL A 345 -3.73 18.66 -10.64
CA VAL A 345 -2.90 17.47 -10.81
C VAL A 345 -1.42 17.76 -11.10
N ILE A 346 -0.88 18.83 -10.52
CA ILE A 346 0.55 19.18 -10.65
C ILE A 346 0.98 19.36 -12.13
N GLY A 347 0.11 19.95 -12.94
CA GLY A 347 0.43 20.35 -14.30
C GLY A 347 0.48 19.22 -15.33
N GLN A 348 -0.06 18.03 -15.04
CA GLN A 348 -0.13 16.94 -16.02
C GLN A 348 -0.94 17.38 -17.25
N GLU A 349 -0.27 17.52 -18.39
CA GLU A 349 -0.82 18.15 -19.60
C GLU A 349 -2.07 17.47 -20.17
N TRP A 350 -2.18 16.16 -19.96
CA TRP A 350 -3.26 15.35 -20.53
C TRP A 350 -4.52 15.37 -19.67
N ALA A 351 -4.40 15.81 -18.41
CA ALA A 351 -5.53 15.93 -17.50
C ALA A 351 -6.48 17.04 -17.95
N GLY A 352 -7.79 16.82 -17.78
CA GLY A 352 -8.78 17.81 -18.16
C GLY A 352 -9.09 17.89 -19.64
N THR A 353 -8.47 17.06 -20.49
CA THR A 353 -8.65 17.09 -21.96
C THR A 353 -9.70 16.12 -22.49
N GLY A 354 -10.14 15.16 -21.68
CA GLY A 354 -11.17 14.19 -22.03
C GLY A 354 -12.61 14.70 -21.89
N ALA A 355 -13.57 13.83 -22.13
CA ALA A 355 -15.00 14.12 -22.00
C ALA A 355 -15.46 14.25 -20.54
N VAL A 356 -14.79 13.53 -19.64
CA VAL A 356 -15.08 13.49 -18.19
C VAL A 356 -13.77 13.45 -17.42
N ASP A 357 -13.72 14.11 -16.27
CA ASP A 357 -12.69 13.85 -15.25
C ASP A 357 -13.33 13.27 -13.99
N ILE A 358 -12.69 12.28 -13.38
CA ILE A 358 -13.16 11.64 -12.15
C ILE A 358 -12.07 11.74 -11.09
N TRP A 359 -12.42 12.23 -9.91
CA TRP A 359 -11.62 12.04 -8.70
C TRP A 359 -12.30 10.97 -7.85
N ILE A 360 -11.58 9.88 -7.61
CA ILE A 360 -11.95 8.93 -6.58
C ILE A 360 -11.54 9.56 -5.25
N LYS A 361 -12.53 9.78 -4.38
CA LYS A 361 -12.36 10.30 -3.02
C LYS A 361 -12.50 9.15 -2.05
N LYS A 362 -11.52 8.97 -1.18
CA LYS A 362 -11.55 7.97 -0.10
C LYS A 362 -11.10 8.61 1.20
N GLN A 363 -11.89 8.41 2.26
CA GLN A 363 -11.43 8.73 3.61
C GLN A 363 -10.36 7.71 4.01
N VAL A 364 -9.22 8.20 4.49
CA VAL A 364 -8.13 7.36 5.02
C VAL A 364 -8.20 7.33 6.54
N GLU A 365 -8.00 6.15 7.12
CA GLU A 365 -8.01 5.98 8.57
C GLU A 365 -6.59 6.15 9.13
N CYS A 366 -6.28 7.34 9.65
CA CYS A 366 -4.94 7.65 10.15
C CYS A 366 -4.65 7.07 11.54
N LEU A 367 -5.68 6.71 12.31
CA LEU A 367 -5.51 6.13 13.65
C LEU A 367 -5.28 4.62 13.61
N ASN A 368 -5.55 3.99 12.47
CA ASN A 368 -5.34 2.59 12.24
C ASN A 368 -4.39 2.40 11.05
N PRO A 369 -3.09 2.17 11.30
CA PRO A 369 -2.07 2.05 10.27
C PRO A 369 -2.41 1.01 9.19
N ALA A 370 -2.97 -0.14 9.58
CA ALA A 370 -3.43 -1.16 8.65
C ALA A 370 -4.46 -0.61 7.65
N MET A 371 -5.46 0.08 8.18
CA MET A 371 -6.52 0.66 7.36
C MET A 371 -6.04 1.83 6.50
N TYR A 372 -4.94 2.50 6.86
CA TYR A 372 -4.34 3.54 6.03
C TYR A 372 -3.86 3.00 4.67
N GLU A 373 -2.94 2.04 4.67
CA GLU A 373 -2.41 1.45 3.42
C GLU A 373 -3.53 0.78 2.63
N MET A 374 -4.47 0.13 3.32
CA MET A 374 -5.62 -0.49 2.67
C MET A 374 -6.57 0.48 2.00
N SER A 375 -6.77 1.67 2.58
CA SER A 375 -7.57 2.71 1.94
C SER A 375 -6.92 3.17 0.63
N LEU A 376 -5.59 3.20 0.56
CA LEU A 376 -4.84 3.54 -0.65
C LEU A 376 -4.87 2.42 -1.69
N MET A 377 -4.74 1.16 -1.28
CA MET A 377 -4.91 0.01 -2.19
C MET A 377 -6.36 -0.05 -2.72
N SER A 378 -7.35 0.26 -1.90
CA SER A 378 -8.75 0.38 -2.32
C SER A 378 -8.94 1.43 -3.41
N LEU A 379 -8.27 2.59 -3.31
CA LEU A 379 -8.30 3.61 -4.36
C LEU A 379 -7.80 3.06 -5.70
N GLY A 380 -6.70 2.32 -5.67
CA GLY A 380 -6.15 1.65 -6.85
C GLY A 380 -7.09 0.59 -7.43
N ALA A 381 -7.73 -0.21 -6.58
CA ALA A 381 -8.69 -1.22 -7.02
C ALA A 381 -9.92 -0.59 -7.71
N VAL A 382 -10.49 0.47 -7.12
CA VAL A 382 -11.56 1.27 -7.76
C VAL A 382 -11.08 1.85 -9.09
N GLY A 383 -9.86 2.41 -9.11
CA GLY A 383 -9.25 2.95 -10.32
C GLY A 383 -9.08 1.92 -11.43
N GLN A 384 -8.74 0.67 -11.09
CA GLN A 384 -8.64 -0.40 -12.06
C GLN A 384 -10.00 -0.82 -12.61
N ARG A 385 -11.06 -0.85 -11.79
CA ARG A 385 -12.43 -1.07 -12.28
C ARG A 385 -12.85 -0.01 -13.31
N ILE A 386 -12.51 1.25 -13.06
CA ILE A 386 -12.73 2.34 -14.05
C ILE A 386 -11.97 2.05 -15.34
N CYS A 387 -10.70 1.65 -15.25
CA CYS A 387 -9.89 1.34 -16.44
C CYS A 387 -10.46 0.19 -17.28
N ILE A 388 -10.89 -0.89 -16.62
CA ILE A 388 -11.48 -2.05 -17.27
C ILE A 388 -12.81 -1.66 -17.91
N ALA A 389 -13.70 -0.99 -17.17
CA ALA A 389 -14.99 -0.54 -17.69
C ALA A 389 -14.83 0.42 -18.88
N CYS A 390 -13.83 1.30 -18.89
CA CYS A 390 -13.54 2.12 -20.07
C CYS A 390 -13.07 1.28 -21.25
N THR A 391 -12.18 0.31 -21.02
CA THR A 391 -11.65 -0.56 -22.08
C THR A 391 -12.76 -1.40 -22.71
N GLU A 392 -13.66 -1.96 -21.90
CA GLU A 392 -14.86 -2.69 -22.37
C GLU A 392 -15.76 -1.86 -23.28
N GLU A 393 -15.82 -0.54 -23.06
CA GLU A 393 -16.66 0.39 -23.81
C GLU A 393 -15.91 1.05 -25.00
N GLY A 394 -14.68 0.62 -25.28
CA GLY A 394 -13.83 1.22 -26.32
C GLY A 394 -13.39 2.66 -26.00
N ILE A 395 -13.39 3.02 -24.72
CA ILE A 395 -13.02 4.34 -24.20
C ILE A 395 -11.64 4.26 -23.57
N SER A 396 -10.91 5.37 -23.64
CA SER A 396 -9.56 5.48 -23.10
C SER A 396 -9.52 6.26 -21.79
N THR A 397 -8.47 6.01 -20.99
CA THR A 397 -8.24 6.70 -19.72
C THR A 397 -6.82 7.20 -19.59
N PHE A 398 -6.67 8.34 -18.93
CA PHE A 398 -5.45 8.81 -18.29
C PHE A 398 -5.71 8.78 -16.78
N MET A 399 -4.70 8.50 -15.99
CA MET A 399 -4.82 8.46 -14.54
C MET A 399 -3.54 8.98 -13.89
N THR A 400 -3.67 9.63 -12.75
CA THR A 400 -2.53 10.15 -11.99
C THR A 400 -2.81 10.24 -10.49
N PRO A 401 -1.93 9.69 -9.64
CA PRO A 401 -1.98 9.91 -8.19
C PRO A 401 -1.38 11.26 -7.79
N ALA A 402 -0.77 12.01 -8.73
CA ALA A 402 -0.15 13.29 -8.47
C ALA A 402 -1.23 14.38 -8.37
N ILE A 403 -1.58 14.76 -7.14
CA ILE A 403 -2.66 15.71 -6.84
C ILE A 403 -2.13 16.75 -5.85
N LYS A 404 -2.60 17.99 -5.97
CA LYS A 404 -2.44 19.04 -4.97
C LYS A 404 -3.62 18.97 -4.02
N ASP A 405 -3.52 18.15 -2.96
CA ASP A 405 -4.63 17.82 -2.04
C ASP A 405 -5.37 19.09 -1.56
N GLU A 406 -4.65 20.04 -0.97
CA GLU A 406 -5.24 21.26 -0.37
C GLU A 406 -6.04 22.12 -1.37
N ILE A 407 -5.46 22.36 -2.55
CA ILE A 407 -6.15 23.12 -3.61
C ILE A 407 -7.35 22.32 -4.13
N SER A 408 -7.18 21.01 -4.30
CA SER A 408 -8.24 20.13 -4.80
C SER A 408 -9.45 20.11 -3.85
N PHE A 409 -9.23 20.05 -2.53
CA PHE A 409 -10.32 20.06 -1.56
C PHE A 409 -11.18 21.32 -1.66
N ASN A 410 -10.55 22.49 -1.85
CA ASN A 410 -11.25 23.75 -2.06
C ASN A 410 -12.02 23.78 -3.38
N THR A 411 -11.34 23.46 -4.49
CA THR A 411 -11.93 23.56 -5.84
C THR A 411 -13.06 22.55 -6.06
N LEU A 412 -12.95 21.36 -5.47
CA LEU A 412 -13.92 20.28 -5.62
C LEU A 412 -15.03 20.31 -4.55
N LYS A 413 -15.10 21.37 -3.74
CA LYS A 413 -16.11 21.58 -2.69
C LYS A 413 -16.19 20.42 -1.68
N MET A 414 -15.04 19.88 -1.28
CA MET A 414 -14.98 18.78 -0.32
C MET A 414 -15.01 19.28 1.11
N ASP A 415 -15.56 18.46 2.01
CA ASP A 415 -15.41 18.66 3.45
C ASP A 415 -13.94 18.38 3.86
N LYS A 416 -13.36 19.32 4.60
CA LYS A 416 -11.99 19.27 5.12
C LYS A 416 -11.88 18.61 6.50
N SER A 417 -13.01 18.22 7.11
CA SER A 417 -13.03 17.60 8.43
C SER A 417 -12.47 16.18 8.46
N LEU A 418 -12.28 15.57 7.28
CA LEU A 418 -11.83 14.20 7.12
C LEU A 418 -10.44 14.13 6.47
N GLU A 419 -9.64 13.16 6.91
CA GLU A 419 -8.41 12.78 6.23
C GLU A 419 -8.78 12.07 4.92
N ILE A 420 -8.42 12.67 3.78
CA ILE A 420 -8.87 12.22 2.45
C ILE A 420 -7.65 11.94 1.57
N ALA A 421 -7.73 10.84 0.83
CA ALA A 421 -6.87 10.57 -0.32
C ALA A 421 -7.68 10.68 -1.63
N LEU A 422 -7.02 11.19 -2.66
CA LEU A 422 -7.59 11.39 -3.99
C LEU A 422 -6.81 10.60 -5.03
N TYR A 423 -7.51 10.20 -6.09
CA TYR A 423 -6.91 9.65 -7.30
C TYR A 423 -7.69 10.11 -8.53
N HIS A 424 -6.98 10.69 -9.52
CA HIS A 424 -7.60 11.38 -10.65
C HIS A 424 -7.55 10.55 -11.94
N PHE A 425 -8.62 10.67 -12.72
CA PHE A 425 -8.80 10.10 -14.05
C PHE A 425 -9.30 11.15 -15.03
N THR A 426 -8.78 11.11 -16.26
CA THR A 426 -9.41 11.75 -17.43
C THR A 426 -9.88 10.65 -18.37
N ILE A 427 -11.12 10.74 -18.84
CA ILE A 427 -11.80 9.71 -19.60
C ILE A 427 -12.34 10.30 -20.91
N GLY A 428 -12.16 9.59 -22.01
CA GLY A 428 -12.70 9.99 -23.31
C GLY A 428 -12.23 9.07 -24.43
N TYR A 429 -12.74 9.30 -25.64
CA TYR A 429 -12.25 8.60 -26.82
C TYR A 429 -10.81 9.01 -27.14
N LYS A 430 -9.97 8.05 -27.50
CA LYS A 430 -8.60 8.31 -27.95
C LYS A 430 -8.61 9.27 -29.14
N GLY A 431 -7.80 10.31 -29.07
CA GLY A 431 -7.55 11.21 -30.21
C GLY A 431 -6.54 10.60 -31.19
N GLU A 432 -6.63 11.01 -32.45
CA GLU A 432 -5.70 10.63 -33.52
C GLU A 432 -4.26 11.04 -33.25
#